data_AF-A0A2W6YZA3-F1
#
_entry.id   AF-A0A2W6YZA3-F1
#
_cell.length_a   1.000
_cell.length_b   1.000
_cell.length_c   1.000
_cell.angle_alpha   90.00
_cell.angle_beta   90.00
_cell.angle_gamma   90.00
#
_symmetry.space_group_name_H-M   'P 1'
#
loop_
_entity.id
_entity.type
_entity.pdbx_description
1 polymer ?
#
loop_
_entity_poly.entity_id
_entity_poly.type
_entity_poly.pdbx_seq_one_letter_code
_entity_poly.pdbx_strand_id
1 'polypeptide(L)'
;MSFPSRSAFGLSGKVTRVIADTGPKGLDPFRNAIPNTLVLAQSERLEVASSPLGFPLWGDRLALGRVEPDLVSGRALAVSGRHPRIRLRAGQPPVTMELSAGGSLTIHEGDSLRLTKAPEAWVGIGLRALTPPVFGQLLVQPGDTLLRLRLLDRDDREGRAERIAAAAIELAPAEPDDPMVQEVVIAADLTSAIDTGRDPDQTPGETGVPGPAVTFVTLAAALRHCYDRETVALNANVAPATHGETVQEILGSGDARLPNARFALRQAPLTYVSAETASGRRSTLELRANDLLWHPVHSLYGRGPTERVYALAIDDQGRTSLRFGDGVEGAHLPSGDHNVRATYRKGLGQAGNVAAGALTTLLSRPLGVAGATNPQAAGGGQDPEREATARGNAPLAVRTLDRAVSIRDYRDFARAFPGIAKAHALWIPHGPGRGVFLTLAGEQGAPVDKTNSLREAFRSFGDPLIPLRLESYHSARFRLRLALKLTADVDPALVLPLVEARLRTAFGFAARDFGQGLSVDEVAATAQAVAGVAAVQVALLQRSDQPSPAVQSPLFAAVPSPDGESVPLAAELLTLDPGSLTLELLP
;
A
#
# COMPACT_ATOMS: atom_id res chain seq x y z
N MET A 1 49.06 2.86 -7.98
CA MET A 1 50.08 3.76 -7.39
C MET A 1 50.86 2.96 -6.35
N SER A 2 52.18 2.79 -6.49
CA SER A 2 52.99 2.36 -5.35
C SER A 2 53.42 3.61 -4.59
N PHE A 3 53.47 3.53 -3.25
CA PHE A 3 53.99 4.60 -2.39
C PHE A 3 55.42 4.23 -1.97
N PRO A 4 56.43 4.41 -2.84
CA PRO A 4 57.79 4.08 -2.46
C PRO A 4 58.26 5.06 -1.39
N SER A 5 58.75 4.53 -0.27
CA SER A 5 59.58 5.30 0.65
C SER A 5 60.92 5.57 -0.03
N ARG A 6 61.33 6.84 -0.14
CA ARG A 6 62.66 7.19 -0.66
C ARG A 6 63.47 7.87 0.43
N SER A 7 64.70 7.40 0.63
CA SER A 7 65.72 8.04 1.45
C SER A 7 66.83 8.54 0.55
N ALA A 8 66.96 9.86 0.40
CA ALA A 8 68.02 10.51 -0.38
C ALA A 8 68.27 11.92 0.15
N PHE A 9 69.48 12.45 0.00
CA PHE A 9 69.86 13.81 0.42
C PHE A 9 69.49 14.14 1.89
N GLY A 10 69.57 13.16 2.78
CA GLY A 10 69.32 13.35 4.22
C GLY A 10 67.83 13.44 4.62
N LEU A 11 66.88 13.17 3.72
CA LEU A 11 65.45 13.18 4.02
C LEU A 11 64.80 11.83 3.67
N SER A 12 63.91 11.35 4.54
CA SER A 12 63.07 10.17 4.34
C SER A 12 61.59 10.52 4.45
N GLY A 13 60.80 10.14 3.46
CA GLY A 13 59.35 10.36 3.45
C GLY A 13 58.63 9.48 2.44
N LYS A 14 57.31 9.34 2.62
CA LYS A 14 56.44 8.78 1.59
C LYS A 14 56.34 9.81 0.46
N VAL A 15 56.72 9.41 -0.75
CA VAL A 15 56.67 10.29 -1.92
C VAL A 15 55.75 9.70 -2.97
N THR A 16 54.96 10.57 -3.61
CA THR A 16 54.23 10.21 -4.83
C THR A 16 55.20 10.34 -6.00
N ARG A 17 55.54 9.21 -6.64
CA ARG A 17 56.37 9.23 -7.85
C ARG A 17 55.46 9.31 -9.07
N VAL A 18 55.44 10.46 -9.72
CA VAL A 18 54.85 10.62 -11.05
C VAL A 18 55.90 10.17 -12.06
N ILE A 19 55.60 9.13 -12.83
CA ILE A 19 56.40 8.70 -13.97
C ILE A 19 55.65 9.19 -15.20
N ALA A 20 56.31 9.95 -16.06
CA ALA A 20 55.73 10.32 -17.34
C ALA A 20 55.48 9.03 -18.15
N ASP A 21 54.26 8.84 -18.64
CA ASP A 21 53.98 7.76 -19.59
C ASP A 21 54.66 8.10 -20.92
N THR A 22 55.86 7.56 -21.10
CA THR A 22 56.67 7.72 -22.30
C THR A 22 56.50 6.54 -23.26
N GLY A 23 55.32 5.90 -23.26
CA GLY A 23 54.91 4.90 -24.26
C GLY A 23 55.15 5.35 -25.71
N PRO A 24 54.92 4.49 -26.72
CA PRO A 24 55.60 4.52 -28.03
C PRO A 24 55.21 5.67 -28.97
N LYS A 25 54.65 6.77 -28.47
CA LYS A 25 54.22 7.92 -29.24
C LYS A 25 55.22 9.07 -29.15
N GLY A 26 56.08 9.17 -30.17
CA GLY A 26 56.53 10.46 -30.71
C GLY A 26 57.62 11.23 -29.96
N LEU A 27 58.32 10.64 -28.99
CA LEU A 27 59.41 11.32 -28.27
C LEU A 27 60.79 11.18 -28.93
N ASP A 28 60.93 10.28 -29.92
CA ASP A 28 62.19 10.06 -30.65
C ASP A 28 62.79 11.31 -31.31
N PRO A 29 62.01 12.24 -31.90
CA PRO A 29 62.54 13.48 -32.49
C PRO A 29 63.21 14.41 -31.46
N PHE A 30 62.86 14.29 -30.17
CA PHE A 30 63.37 15.15 -29.10
C PHE A 30 64.60 14.56 -28.39
N ARG A 31 64.89 13.26 -28.59
CA ARG A 31 66.02 12.56 -27.93
C ARG A 31 67.39 13.16 -28.28
N ASN A 32 67.53 13.70 -29.50
CA ASN A 32 68.79 14.28 -29.98
C ASN A 32 68.81 15.82 -29.94
N ALA A 33 67.76 16.46 -29.45
CA ALA A 33 67.61 17.92 -29.37
C ALA A 33 67.25 18.39 -27.95
N ILE A 34 67.65 17.63 -26.91
CA ILE A 34 67.37 17.91 -25.49
C ILE A 34 67.70 19.36 -25.10
N PRO A 35 68.83 19.97 -25.50
CA PRO A 35 69.15 21.35 -25.13
C PRO A 35 68.15 22.40 -25.65
N ASN A 36 67.40 22.06 -26.71
CA ASN A 36 66.43 22.95 -27.37
C ASN A 36 64.97 22.51 -27.15
N THR A 37 64.73 21.56 -26.24
CA THR A 37 63.39 21.03 -25.97
C THR A 37 62.76 21.74 -24.78
N LEU A 38 61.61 22.39 -25.01
CA LEU A 38 60.79 22.99 -23.95
C LEU A 38 59.68 22.01 -23.57
N VAL A 39 59.65 21.58 -22.31
CA VAL A 39 58.56 20.79 -21.75
C VAL A 39 57.64 21.73 -20.98
N LEU A 40 56.43 21.93 -21.49
CA LEU A 40 55.37 22.66 -20.81
C LEU A 40 54.49 21.66 -20.07
N ALA A 41 54.40 21.80 -18.75
CA ALA A 41 53.49 21.03 -17.92
C ALA A 41 52.50 21.99 -17.25
N GLN A 42 51.23 21.63 -17.28
CA GLN A 42 50.17 22.34 -16.58
C GLN A 42 49.56 21.37 -15.56
N SER A 43 49.30 21.85 -14.34
CA SER A 43 48.51 21.09 -13.39
C SER A 43 47.04 21.15 -13.81
N GLU A 44 46.46 20.00 -14.11
CA GLU A 44 45.01 19.84 -14.20
C GLU A 44 44.49 19.38 -12.83
N ARG A 45 43.45 20.05 -12.34
CA ARG A 45 42.80 19.66 -11.10
C ARG A 45 41.97 18.41 -11.37
N LEU A 46 42.32 17.29 -10.75
CA LEU A 46 41.46 16.10 -10.75
C LEU A 46 40.17 16.43 -9.98
N GLU A 47 39.02 16.20 -10.60
CA GLU A 47 37.75 16.21 -9.87
C GLU A 47 37.74 15.04 -8.89
N VAL A 48 37.88 15.35 -7.61
CA VAL A 48 37.73 14.37 -6.54
C VAL A 48 36.24 14.13 -6.36
N ALA A 49 35.82 12.86 -6.50
CA ALA A 49 34.44 12.48 -6.24
C ALA A 49 34.05 12.81 -4.79
N SER A 50 32.79 13.21 -4.57
CA SER A 50 32.27 13.36 -3.22
C SER A 50 32.30 12.03 -2.46
N SER A 51 32.40 12.09 -1.13
CA SER A 51 32.35 10.89 -0.31
C SER A 51 30.98 10.22 -0.50
N PRO A 52 30.94 8.90 -0.78
CA PRO A 52 29.67 8.19 -0.87
C PRO A 52 28.98 8.21 0.50
N LEU A 53 27.65 8.26 0.48
CA LEU A 53 26.83 8.17 1.68
C LEU A 53 26.72 6.70 2.10
N GLY A 54 27.42 6.33 3.17
CA GLY A 54 27.51 4.95 3.67
C GLY A 54 26.31 4.47 4.51
N PHE A 55 25.18 5.18 4.48
CA PHE A 55 23.99 4.83 5.25
C PHE A 55 22.78 4.58 4.33
N PRO A 56 21.81 3.74 4.74
CA PRO A 56 20.67 3.40 3.89
C PRO A 56 19.69 4.58 3.71
N LEU A 57 18.57 4.36 3.04
CA LEU A 57 17.56 5.37 2.75
C LEU A 57 16.20 4.99 3.34
N TRP A 58 15.60 5.89 4.12
CA TRP A 58 14.22 5.84 4.59
C TRP A 58 13.78 7.23 5.03
N GLY A 59 12.52 7.38 5.43
CA GLY A 59 11.94 8.67 5.84
C GLY A 59 11.23 9.36 4.69
N ASP A 60 10.96 10.65 4.85
CA ASP A 60 10.16 11.46 3.94
C ASP A 60 10.98 12.45 3.11
N ARG A 61 12.28 12.62 3.39
CA ARG A 61 13.17 13.50 2.62
C ARG A 61 14.22 12.69 1.87
N LEU A 62 14.19 12.75 0.55
CA LEU A 62 15.12 12.05 -0.34
C LEU A 62 16.05 13.05 -1.01
N ALA A 63 17.34 12.75 -1.04
CA ALA A 63 18.32 13.46 -1.87
C ALA A 63 18.59 12.62 -3.13
N LEU A 64 18.43 13.21 -4.32
CA LEU A 64 18.71 12.54 -5.58
C LEU A 64 20.20 12.64 -5.92
N GLY A 65 20.72 11.73 -6.75
CA GLY A 65 22.14 11.78 -7.15
C GLY A 65 22.50 12.92 -8.11
N ARG A 66 21.52 13.69 -8.58
CA ARG A 66 21.67 14.80 -9.53
C ARG A 66 20.54 15.81 -9.40
N VAL A 67 20.67 16.93 -10.10
CA VAL A 67 19.57 17.89 -10.28
C VAL A 67 18.57 17.33 -11.29
N GLU A 68 17.29 17.31 -10.92
CA GLU A 68 16.15 16.92 -11.75
C GLU A 68 15.18 18.11 -11.88
N PRO A 69 15.33 18.96 -12.90
CA PRO A 69 14.57 20.20 -13.02
C PRO A 69 13.09 19.98 -13.38
N ASP A 70 12.77 18.84 -13.99
CA ASP A 70 11.41 18.52 -14.46
C ASP A 70 10.54 17.90 -13.37
N LEU A 71 11.09 17.69 -12.18
CA LEU A 71 10.36 17.12 -11.06
C LEU A 71 9.51 18.18 -10.35
N VAL A 72 8.24 17.87 -10.13
CA VAL A 72 7.24 18.81 -9.57
C VAL A 72 6.60 18.25 -8.30
N SER A 73 6.04 19.14 -7.47
CA SER A 73 5.22 18.77 -6.31
C SER A 73 4.00 17.94 -6.74
N GLY A 74 3.49 17.10 -5.83
CA GLY A 74 2.33 16.22 -6.12
C GLY A 74 2.62 15.06 -7.09
N ARG A 75 3.83 14.96 -7.66
CA ARG A 75 4.20 13.90 -8.59
C ARG A 75 4.24 12.53 -7.90
N ALA A 76 3.65 11.53 -8.54
CA ALA A 76 3.81 10.14 -8.13
C ALA A 76 5.19 9.61 -8.52
N LEU A 77 5.82 8.91 -7.57
CA LEU A 77 7.17 8.36 -7.68
C LEU A 77 7.14 6.88 -7.32
N ALA A 78 7.70 6.05 -8.18
CA ALA A 78 7.92 4.64 -7.88
C ALA A 78 9.33 4.48 -7.32
N VAL A 79 9.43 3.96 -6.10
CA VAL A 79 10.68 3.66 -5.41
C VAL A 79 10.83 2.15 -5.45
N SER A 80 12.02 1.68 -5.86
CA SER A 80 12.35 0.26 -5.86
C SER A 80 13.78 0.06 -5.43
N GLY A 81 14.05 -0.98 -4.66
CA GLY A 81 15.41 -1.35 -4.26
C GLY A 81 15.38 -2.54 -3.32
N ARG A 82 16.53 -2.89 -2.74
CA ARG A 82 16.63 -3.99 -1.78
C ARG A 82 16.65 -3.45 -0.36
N HIS A 83 16.29 -4.29 0.60
CA HIS A 83 16.48 -3.96 2.01
C HIS A 83 17.98 -3.90 2.34
N PRO A 84 18.43 -2.91 3.12
CA PRO A 84 19.81 -2.88 3.60
C PRO A 84 20.02 -4.02 4.59
N ARG A 85 21.23 -4.57 4.58
CA ARG A 85 21.59 -5.64 5.51
C ARG A 85 22.34 -5.10 6.71
N ILE A 86 22.13 -5.75 7.84
CA ILE A 86 22.94 -5.58 9.04
C ILE A 86 23.59 -6.91 9.41
N ARG A 87 24.71 -6.84 10.10
CA ARG A 87 25.40 -8.00 10.71
C ARG A 87 25.80 -7.66 12.13
N LEU A 88 25.84 -8.67 13.01
CA LEU A 88 26.53 -8.54 14.29
C LEU A 88 28.04 -8.51 14.03
N ARG A 89 28.72 -7.54 14.62
CA ARG A 89 30.18 -7.45 14.56
C ARG A 89 30.81 -8.64 15.27
N ALA A 90 32.03 -8.97 14.87
CA ALA A 90 32.77 -10.08 15.44
C ALA A 90 32.98 -9.94 16.96
N GLY A 91 32.78 -11.02 17.71
CA GLY A 91 32.95 -11.08 19.16
C GLY A 91 31.80 -10.51 20.00
N GLN A 92 30.67 -10.14 19.38
CA GLN A 92 29.48 -9.65 20.08
C GLN A 92 28.59 -10.81 20.57
N PRO A 93 27.90 -10.66 21.71
CA PRO A 93 27.01 -11.70 22.20
C PRO A 93 25.81 -11.92 21.24
N PRO A 94 25.27 -13.15 21.19
CA PRO A 94 24.07 -13.42 20.39
C PRO A 94 22.89 -12.55 20.83
N VAL A 95 22.10 -12.09 19.85
CA VAL A 95 20.93 -11.25 20.08
C VAL A 95 19.67 -12.07 19.88
N THR A 96 18.66 -11.91 20.74
CA THR A 96 17.37 -12.56 20.53
C THR A 96 16.44 -11.65 19.73
N MET A 97 15.80 -12.22 18.70
CA MET A 97 14.76 -11.60 17.89
C MET A 97 13.43 -12.28 18.17
N GLU A 98 12.43 -11.51 18.61
CA GLU A 98 11.05 -11.98 18.78
C GLU A 98 10.37 -12.02 17.42
N LEU A 99 9.83 -13.17 17.01
CA LEU A 99 9.18 -13.33 15.71
C LEU A 99 7.76 -12.79 15.74
N SER A 100 7.33 -12.12 14.67
CA SER A 100 5.97 -11.57 14.54
C SER A 100 4.88 -12.67 14.56
N ALA A 101 5.22 -13.88 14.09
CA ALA A 101 4.33 -15.05 14.12
C ALA A 101 4.31 -15.78 15.48
N GLY A 102 5.05 -15.29 16.47
CA GLY A 102 5.27 -15.93 17.77
C GLY A 102 6.56 -16.76 17.81
N GLY A 103 7.15 -16.85 19.01
CA GLY A 103 8.45 -17.48 19.23
C GLY A 103 9.63 -16.51 19.12
N SER A 104 10.84 -17.04 19.20
CA SER A 104 12.09 -16.26 19.15
C SER A 104 13.17 -16.96 18.34
N LEU A 105 14.01 -16.18 17.68
CA LEU A 105 15.21 -16.61 16.96
C LEU A 105 16.44 -16.00 17.62
N THR A 106 17.52 -16.78 17.76
CA THR A 106 18.82 -16.25 18.20
C THR A 106 19.66 -15.87 16.98
N ILE A 107 20.13 -14.64 16.96
CA ILE A 107 21.03 -14.06 15.95
C ILE A 107 22.46 -14.23 16.44
N HIS A 108 23.30 -14.86 15.64
CA HIS A 108 24.70 -15.12 15.92
C HIS A 108 25.62 -14.17 15.13
N GLU A 109 26.89 -14.16 15.53
CA GLU A 109 27.95 -13.50 14.76
C GLU A 109 27.96 -13.98 13.30
N GLY A 110 28.05 -13.03 12.36
CA GLY A 110 28.03 -13.32 10.92
C GLY A 110 26.65 -13.50 10.31
N ASP A 111 25.59 -13.64 11.11
CA ASP A 111 24.22 -13.64 10.58
C ASP A 111 23.90 -12.30 9.93
N SER A 112 23.43 -12.35 8.69
CA SER A 112 23.05 -11.18 7.91
C SER A 112 21.54 -11.07 7.84
N LEU A 113 21.01 -9.96 8.35
CA LEU A 113 19.58 -9.72 8.49
C LEU A 113 19.19 -8.49 7.67
N ARG A 114 18.00 -8.50 7.10
CA ARG A 114 17.50 -7.39 6.27
C ARG A 114 16.67 -6.44 7.13
N LEU A 115 17.03 -5.17 7.15
CA LEU A 115 16.34 -4.13 7.93
C LEU A 115 15.11 -3.63 7.19
N THR A 116 13.92 -3.82 7.78
CA THR A 116 12.64 -3.55 7.10
C THR A 116 12.03 -2.20 7.44
N LYS A 117 12.34 -1.64 8.62
CA LYS A 117 11.81 -0.36 9.12
C LYS A 117 12.91 0.50 9.71
N ALA A 118 12.62 1.80 9.83
CA ALA A 118 13.51 2.77 10.45
C ALA A 118 13.95 2.29 11.86
N PRO A 119 15.26 2.23 12.13
CA PRO A 119 15.79 1.93 13.46
C PRO A 119 15.28 2.92 14.51
N GLU A 120 14.98 2.41 15.71
CA GLU A 120 14.58 3.23 16.85
C GLU A 120 15.64 3.16 17.93
N ALA A 121 16.00 4.29 18.55
CA ALA A 121 16.89 4.34 19.70
C ALA A 121 16.10 4.48 21.00
N TRP A 122 16.58 3.81 22.05
CA TRP A 122 16.10 3.99 23.41
C TRP A 122 16.61 5.32 23.97
N VAL A 123 15.69 6.20 24.38
CA VAL A 123 15.99 7.47 25.05
C VAL A 123 15.21 7.49 26.37
N GLY A 124 15.92 7.21 27.47
CA GLY A 124 15.28 6.94 28.76
C GLY A 124 14.44 5.67 28.68
N ILE A 125 13.13 5.80 28.96
CA ILE A 125 12.15 4.70 28.82
C ILE A 125 11.41 4.70 27.47
N GLY A 126 11.63 5.73 26.65
CA GLY A 126 10.94 5.92 25.38
C GLY A 126 11.76 5.47 24.18
N LEU A 127 11.09 5.34 23.04
CA LEU A 127 11.72 5.06 21.74
C LEU A 127 11.62 6.27 20.84
N ARG A 128 12.70 6.50 20.08
CA ARG A 128 12.77 7.56 19.09
C ARG A 128 13.27 6.98 17.76
N ALA A 129 12.50 7.17 16.69
CA ALA A 129 12.92 6.82 15.34
C ALA A 129 14.16 7.64 14.94
N LEU A 130 15.14 6.97 14.34
CA LEU A 130 16.39 7.57 13.86
C LEU A 130 16.27 8.01 12.40
N THR A 131 16.91 9.14 12.08
CA THR A 131 17.14 9.52 10.67
C THR A 131 18.30 8.70 10.10
N PRO A 132 18.36 8.50 8.77
CA PRO A 132 19.44 7.72 8.16
C PRO A 132 20.86 8.21 8.51
N PRO A 133 21.17 9.51 8.49
CA PRO A 133 22.51 9.99 8.84
C PRO A 133 22.88 9.72 10.31
N VAL A 134 21.92 9.91 11.24
CA VAL A 134 22.15 9.66 12.67
C VAL A 134 22.39 8.17 12.92
N PHE A 135 21.63 7.29 12.27
CA PHE A 135 21.88 5.85 12.36
C PHE A 135 23.27 5.50 11.85
N GLY A 136 23.67 5.98 10.67
CA GLY A 136 25.01 5.73 10.12
C GLY A 136 26.13 6.19 11.06
N GLN A 137 25.99 7.35 11.70
CA GLN A 137 26.96 7.86 12.68
C GLN A 137 27.07 6.95 13.91
N LEU A 138 25.94 6.48 14.46
CA LEU A 138 25.91 5.60 15.63
C LEU A 138 26.58 4.24 15.40
N LEU A 139 26.66 3.76 14.16
CA LEU A 139 27.33 2.50 13.83
C LEU A 139 28.86 2.59 13.83
N VAL A 140 29.40 3.81 13.64
CA VAL A 140 30.84 4.04 13.50
C VAL A 140 31.43 4.68 14.76
N GLN A 141 30.62 5.41 15.52
CA GLN A 141 31.06 6.02 16.78
C GLN A 141 30.99 5.02 17.94
N PRO A 142 31.99 5.01 18.84
CA PRO A 142 31.89 4.24 20.08
C PRO A 142 30.76 4.82 20.95
N GLY A 143 29.89 3.95 21.48
CA GLY A 143 28.83 4.36 22.40
C GLY A 143 27.87 3.24 22.77
N ASP A 144 27.09 3.48 23.82
CA ASP A 144 26.18 2.51 24.45
C ASP A 144 24.72 2.68 24.01
N THR A 145 24.49 3.33 22.86
CA THR A 145 23.13 3.57 22.37
C THR A 145 22.47 2.24 22.03
N LEU A 146 21.36 1.95 22.70
CA LEU A 146 20.57 0.74 22.47
C LEU A 146 19.50 0.99 21.43
N LEU A 147 19.32 0.04 20.52
CA LEU A 147 18.41 0.11 19.39
C LEU A 147 17.30 -0.94 19.50
N ARG A 148 16.14 -0.63 18.92
CA ARG A 148 15.11 -1.58 18.53
C ARG A 148 15.08 -1.63 16.99
N LEU A 149 15.21 -2.83 16.45
CA LEU A 149 15.27 -3.08 15.00
C LEU A 149 14.15 -4.03 14.58
N ARG A 150 13.59 -3.82 13.38
CA ARG A 150 12.69 -4.77 12.71
C ARG A 150 13.42 -5.38 11.53
N LEU A 151 13.49 -6.71 11.53
CA LEU A 151 14.43 -7.48 10.73
C LEU A 151 13.73 -8.65 10.05
N LEU A 152 14.20 -9.01 8.87
CA LEU A 152 13.93 -10.29 8.21
C LEU A 152 15.19 -11.16 8.28
N ASP A 153 15.03 -12.42 8.65
CA ASP A 153 16.11 -13.41 8.58
C ASP A 153 16.25 -14.00 7.16
N ARG A 154 17.13 -14.99 6.98
CA ARG A 154 17.34 -15.68 5.69
C ARG A 154 16.11 -16.44 5.18
N ASP A 155 15.17 -16.77 6.05
CA ASP A 155 13.97 -17.55 5.72
C ASP A 155 12.73 -16.63 5.57
N ASP A 156 12.96 -15.32 5.36
CA ASP A 156 11.93 -14.27 5.27
C ASP A 156 11.02 -14.18 6.53
N ARG A 157 11.49 -14.65 7.69
CA ARG A 157 10.75 -14.52 8.95
C ARG A 157 10.98 -13.13 9.53
N GLU A 158 9.91 -12.37 9.66
CA GLU A 158 9.94 -11.04 10.27
C GLU A 158 9.96 -11.13 11.80
N GLY A 159 10.81 -10.32 12.41
CA GLY A 159 10.85 -10.18 13.86
C GLY A 159 11.40 -8.84 14.30
N ARG A 160 11.40 -8.66 15.63
CA ARG A 160 11.88 -7.48 16.31
C ARG A 160 12.99 -7.87 17.27
N ALA A 161 14.12 -7.22 17.15
CA ALA A 161 15.22 -7.39 18.08
C ALA A 161 15.33 -6.14 18.97
N GLU A 162 15.38 -6.37 20.28
CA GLU A 162 15.31 -5.31 21.27
C GLU A 162 16.65 -5.09 21.95
N ARG A 163 16.93 -3.81 22.27
CA ARG A 163 18.06 -3.38 23.10
C ARG A 163 19.42 -3.86 22.57
N ILE A 164 19.63 -3.79 21.26
CA ILE A 164 20.92 -4.07 20.63
C ILE A 164 21.80 -2.83 20.69
N ALA A 165 23.06 -2.94 21.13
CA ALA A 165 23.99 -1.83 21.05
C ALA A 165 24.29 -1.46 19.59
N ALA A 166 24.20 -0.16 19.23
CA ALA A 166 24.50 0.31 17.88
C ALA A 166 25.94 -0.04 17.45
N ALA A 167 26.90 0.04 18.38
CA ALA A 167 28.29 -0.35 18.13
C ALA A 167 28.48 -1.87 17.90
N ALA A 168 27.51 -2.70 18.28
CA ALA A 168 27.57 -4.16 18.09
C ALA A 168 27.17 -4.61 16.68
N ILE A 169 26.67 -3.70 15.84
CA ILE A 169 26.22 -4.03 14.48
C ILE A 169 26.96 -3.22 13.43
N GLU A 170 26.96 -3.73 12.21
CA GLU A 170 27.48 -3.06 11.03
C GLU A 170 26.56 -3.24 9.83
N LEU A 171 26.62 -2.30 8.88
CA LEU A 171 25.92 -2.43 7.61
C LEU A 171 26.66 -3.41 6.70
N ALA A 172 25.90 -4.22 5.99
CA ALA A 172 26.39 -5.04 4.90
C ALA A 172 25.64 -4.66 3.61
N PRO A 173 26.31 -4.75 2.44
CA PRO A 173 25.63 -4.58 1.16
C PRO A 173 24.50 -5.59 0.98
N ALA A 174 23.45 -5.20 0.27
CA ALA A 174 22.43 -6.14 -0.20
C ALA A 174 23.04 -7.23 -1.10
N GLU A 175 22.55 -8.46 -0.98
CA GLU A 175 23.01 -9.59 -1.79
C GLU A 175 22.36 -9.59 -3.19
N PRO A 176 23.01 -10.15 -4.22
CA PRO A 176 22.46 -10.23 -5.59
C PRO A 176 21.08 -10.88 -5.69
N ASP A 177 20.77 -11.83 -4.82
CA ASP A 177 19.52 -12.58 -4.83
C ASP A 177 18.48 -12.03 -3.84
N ASP A 178 18.79 -10.91 -3.15
CA ASP A 178 17.83 -10.28 -2.25
C ASP A 178 16.59 -9.79 -3.01
N PRO A 179 15.39 -10.05 -2.47
CA PRO A 179 14.15 -9.62 -3.09
C PRO A 179 14.09 -8.10 -3.17
N MET A 180 13.66 -7.60 -4.32
CA MET A 180 13.40 -6.18 -4.51
C MET A 180 12.06 -5.81 -3.86
N VAL A 181 12.07 -4.80 -3.02
CA VAL A 181 10.88 -4.16 -2.47
C VAL A 181 10.56 -2.89 -3.22
N GLN A 182 9.28 -2.58 -3.34
CA GLN A 182 8.79 -1.48 -4.16
C GLN A 182 7.61 -0.78 -3.52
N GLU A 183 7.53 0.53 -3.69
CA GLU A 183 6.37 1.33 -3.30
C GLU A 183 6.15 2.52 -4.22
N VAL A 184 4.92 3.01 -4.26
CA VAL A 184 4.57 4.27 -4.91
C VAL A 184 4.32 5.29 -3.82
N VAL A 185 5.03 6.42 -3.89
CA VAL A 185 4.89 7.57 -3.00
C VAL A 185 4.54 8.81 -3.80
N ILE A 186 4.05 9.84 -3.12
CA ILE A 186 3.69 11.12 -3.72
C ILE A 186 4.64 12.18 -3.16
N ALA A 187 5.27 12.97 -4.03
CA ALA A 187 5.96 14.19 -3.61
C ALA A 187 4.93 15.12 -2.95
N ALA A 188 5.25 15.69 -1.78
CA ALA A 188 4.32 16.55 -1.05
C ALA A 188 3.79 17.67 -1.95
N ASP A 189 2.53 18.06 -1.76
CA ASP A 189 1.92 19.15 -2.53
C ASP A 189 2.15 20.49 -1.83
N LEU A 190 3.43 20.88 -1.77
CA LEU A 190 3.91 22.11 -1.14
C LEU A 190 5.01 22.71 -2.03
N THR A 191 5.16 24.04 -2.00
CA THR A 191 6.19 24.74 -2.79
C THR A 191 7.61 24.35 -2.41
N SER A 192 7.84 23.95 -1.16
CA SER A 192 9.13 23.46 -0.66
C SER A 192 9.34 21.94 -0.84
N ALA A 193 8.42 21.25 -1.52
CA ALA A 193 8.50 19.80 -1.66
C ALA A 193 9.66 19.38 -2.57
N ILE A 194 9.94 20.16 -3.62
CA ILE A 194 11.07 19.97 -4.51
C ILE A 194 12.00 21.17 -4.35
N ASP A 195 13.23 20.93 -3.91
CA ASP A 195 14.25 21.97 -3.75
C ASP A 195 15.57 21.51 -4.35
N THR A 196 16.44 22.44 -4.72
CA THR A 196 17.78 22.13 -5.23
C THR A 196 18.82 22.74 -4.31
N GLY A 197 19.74 21.92 -3.82
CA GLY A 197 20.76 22.38 -2.90
C GLY A 197 21.94 21.42 -2.87
N ARG A 198 22.87 21.65 -1.94
CA ARG A 198 23.94 20.70 -1.68
C ARG A 198 23.47 19.70 -0.63
N ASP A 199 23.89 18.46 -0.79
CA ASP A 199 23.62 17.40 0.18
C ASP A 199 24.38 17.68 1.50
N PRO A 200 23.71 18.01 2.61
CA PRO A 200 24.37 18.32 3.87
C PRO A 200 25.06 17.09 4.47
N ASP A 201 24.64 15.88 4.08
CA ASP A 201 25.21 14.64 4.59
C ASP A 201 26.45 14.21 3.80
N GLN A 202 26.70 14.81 2.63
CA GLN A 202 27.94 14.59 1.89
C GLN A 202 29.05 15.47 2.47
N THR A 203 30.01 14.83 3.13
CA THR A 203 31.24 15.51 3.54
C THR A 203 32.00 16.00 2.31
N PRO A 204 32.52 17.24 2.32
CA PRO A 204 33.48 17.69 1.31
C PRO A 204 34.64 16.69 1.26
N GLY A 205 35.06 16.29 0.06
CA GLY A 205 36.23 15.41 -0.09
C GLY A 205 37.49 16.04 0.50
N GLU A 206 38.63 15.34 0.47
CA GLU A 206 39.91 15.80 1.06
C GLU A 206 40.35 17.23 0.62
N THR A 207 39.79 17.74 -0.48
CA THR A 207 40.06 19.07 -1.02
C THR A 207 39.13 20.19 -0.52
N GLY A 208 38.16 19.88 0.36
CA GLY A 208 37.20 20.84 0.90
C GLY A 208 36.17 21.36 -0.12
N VAL A 209 36.12 20.77 -1.32
CA VAL A 209 35.15 21.16 -2.36
C VAL A 209 33.79 20.54 -2.03
N PRO A 210 32.73 21.36 -1.94
CA PRO A 210 31.38 20.86 -1.75
C PRO A 210 30.92 20.01 -2.95
N GLY A 211 30.14 18.96 -2.69
CA GLY A 211 29.54 18.14 -3.74
C GLY A 211 28.64 18.94 -4.70
N PRO A 212 28.31 18.35 -5.87
CA PRO A 212 27.40 18.98 -6.82
C PRO A 212 26.03 19.25 -6.19
N ALA A 213 25.28 20.17 -6.78
CA ALA A 213 23.89 20.36 -6.40
C ALA A 213 23.07 19.11 -6.73
N VAL A 214 22.07 18.85 -5.89
CA VAL A 214 21.14 17.72 -5.99
C VAL A 214 19.73 18.21 -5.77
N THR A 215 18.76 17.50 -6.33
CA THR A 215 17.35 17.71 -6.02
C THR A 215 16.98 16.98 -4.73
N PHE A 216 16.28 17.67 -3.84
CA PHE A 216 15.63 17.10 -2.68
C PHE A 216 14.15 16.95 -2.95
N VAL A 217 13.59 15.82 -2.53
CA VAL A 217 12.17 15.50 -2.62
C VAL A 217 11.65 15.26 -1.20
N THR A 218 10.71 16.09 -0.77
CA THR A 218 9.90 15.84 0.42
C THR A 218 8.65 15.09 0.00
N LEU A 219 8.41 13.94 0.61
CA LEU A 219 7.29 13.06 0.35
C LEU A 219 6.09 13.44 1.23
N ALA A 220 4.88 13.18 0.74
CA ALA A 220 3.65 13.36 1.52
C ALA A 220 3.55 12.40 2.71
N ALA A 221 4.25 11.27 2.65
CA ALA A 221 4.41 10.30 3.73
C ALA A 221 5.81 9.68 3.64
N ALA A 222 6.37 9.30 4.79
CA ALA A 222 7.65 8.61 4.85
C ALA A 222 7.60 7.26 4.11
N LEU A 223 8.73 6.86 3.54
CA LEU A 223 8.93 5.54 2.94
C LEU A 223 8.56 4.43 3.92
N ARG A 224 7.82 3.43 3.44
CA ARG A 224 7.41 2.28 4.25
C ARG A 224 8.53 1.28 4.43
N HIS A 225 9.50 1.26 3.52
CA HIS A 225 10.66 0.38 3.56
C HIS A 225 11.95 1.16 3.82
N CYS A 226 12.95 0.47 4.36
CA CYS A 226 14.33 0.92 4.29
C CYS A 226 14.99 0.34 3.04
N TYR A 227 15.71 1.17 2.30
CA TYR A 227 16.39 0.80 1.06
C TYR A 227 17.90 0.86 1.21
N ASP A 228 18.58 -0.16 0.69
CA ASP A 228 20.01 -0.09 0.38
C ASP A 228 20.22 0.97 -0.71
N ARG A 229 21.07 1.95 -0.40
CA ARG A 229 21.29 3.14 -1.23
C ARG A 229 21.93 2.83 -2.57
N GLU A 230 22.71 1.75 -2.68
CA GLU A 230 23.35 1.37 -3.95
C GLU A 230 22.35 0.71 -4.90
N THR A 231 21.25 0.18 -4.37
CA THR A 231 20.25 -0.58 -5.15
C THR A 231 18.99 0.23 -5.45
N VAL A 232 18.81 1.39 -4.81
CA VAL A 232 17.57 2.15 -4.91
C VAL A 232 17.47 2.90 -6.23
N ALA A 233 16.32 2.77 -6.88
CA ALA A 233 15.92 3.54 -8.05
C ALA A 233 14.64 4.30 -7.75
N LEU A 234 14.55 5.51 -8.31
CA LEU A 234 13.39 6.38 -8.25
C LEU A 234 12.92 6.69 -9.67
N ASN A 235 11.68 6.33 -9.97
CA ASN A 235 11.06 6.54 -11.28
C ASN A 235 9.92 7.56 -11.16
N ALA A 236 10.02 8.68 -11.88
CA ALA A 236 8.99 9.73 -11.92
C ALA A 236 8.04 9.61 -13.12
N ASN A 237 8.23 8.63 -13.99
CA ASN A 237 7.36 8.30 -15.13
C ASN A 237 6.22 7.35 -14.71
N VAL A 238 5.57 7.64 -13.59
CA VAL A 238 4.45 6.85 -13.05
C VAL A 238 3.13 7.34 -13.64
N ALA A 239 2.30 6.41 -14.10
CA ALA A 239 0.95 6.69 -14.59
C ALA A 239 -0.08 5.85 -13.82
N PRO A 240 -1.29 6.39 -13.58
CA PRO A 240 -2.38 5.60 -13.01
C PRO A 240 -2.83 4.52 -14.01
N ALA A 241 -3.11 3.32 -13.50
CA ALA A 241 -3.68 2.22 -14.26
C ALA A 241 -5.03 1.82 -13.65
N THR A 242 -6.01 1.53 -14.50
CA THR A 242 -7.33 1.04 -14.08
C THR A 242 -7.73 -0.15 -14.95
N HIS A 243 -8.51 -1.08 -14.38
CA HIS A 243 -8.90 -2.34 -15.03
C HIS A 243 -9.86 -2.13 -16.23
N GLY A 244 -9.89 -3.12 -17.13
CA GLY A 244 -10.87 -3.26 -18.20
C GLY A 244 -10.27 -3.22 -19.60
N GLU A 245 -10.85 -3.99 -20.52
CA GLU A 245 -10.50 -4.03 -21.95
C GLU A 245 -11.37 -3.02 -22.71
N THR A 246 -10.76 -2.13 -23.50
CA THR A 246 -11.48 -1.13 -24.31
C THR A 246 -12.26 -1.80 -25.45
N VAL A 247 -13.56 -1.50 -25.53
CA VAL A 247 -14.49 -1.92 -26.56
C VAL A 247 -15.02 -0.68 -27.29
N GLN A 248 -15.06 -0.74 -28.61
CA GLN A 248 -15.71 0.25 -29.47
C GLN A 248 -16.76 -0.45 -30.31
N GLU A 249 -18.02 0.01 -30.26
CA GLU A 249 -19.09 -0.57 -31.05
C GLU A 249 -20.16 0.43 -31.48
N ILE A 250 -20.87 0.08 -32.55
CA ILE A 250 -22.06 0.79 -33.03
C ILE A 250 -23.28 0.08 -32.46
N LEU A 251 -24.04 0.78 -31.61
CA LEU A 251 -25.25 0.23 -30.98
C LEU A 251 -26.40 0.13 -31.97
N GLY A 252 -26.50 1.08 -32.91
CA GLY A 252 -27.47 1.08 -34.00
C GLY A 252 -27.79 2.48 -34.52
N SER A 253 -28.99 2.60 -35.09
CA SER A 253 -29.52 3.81 -35.71
C SER A 253 -30.58 4.44 -34.79
N GLY A 254 -30.44 5.73 -34.49
CA GLY A 254 -31.41 6.49 -33.70
C GLY A 254 -32.66 6.86 -34.50
N ASP A 255 -33.78 7.08 -33.82
CA ASP A 255 -35.01 7.63 -34.39
C ASP A 255 -35.61 8.65 -33.40
N ALA A 256 -35.58 9.92 -33.77
CA ALA A 256 -36.05 11.03 -32.94
C ALA A 256 -37.56 11.02 -32.70
N ARG A 257 -38.32 10.18 -33.43
CA ARG A 257 -39.76 10.00 -33.22
C ARG A 257 -40.08 9.05 -32.07
N LEU A 258 -39.11 8.23 -31.65
CA LEU A 258 -39.30 7.24 -30.60
C LEU A 258 -38.96 7.86 -29.23
N PRO A 259 -39.93 8.03 -28.32
CA PRO A 259 -39.64 8.40 -26.94
C PRO A 259 -38.96 7.22 -26.23
N ASN A 260 -38.12 7.52 -25.23
CA ASN A 260 -37.53 6.50 -24.36
C ASN A 260 -36.76 5.41 -25.11
N ALA A 261 -36.07 5.77 -26.21
CA ALA A 261 -35.31 4.83 -27.02
C ALA A 261 -34.36 3.99 -26.14
N ARG A 262 -34.18 2.71 -26.49
CA ARG A 262 -33.36 1.77 -25.70
C ARG A 262 -32.35 1.05 -26.57
N PHE A 263 -31.15 0.95 -26.05
CA PHE A 263 -30.05 0.19 -26.66
C PHE A 263 -29.37 -0.66 -25.59
N ALA A 264 -28.75 -1.76 -25.97
CA ALA A 264 -27.97 -2.60 -25.08
C ALA A 264 -26.51 -2.64 -25.53
N LEU A 265 -25.59 -2.62 -24.57
CA LEU A 265 -24.19 -2.92 -24.86
C LEU A 265 -24.07 -4.40 -25.23
N ARG A 266 -23.29 -4.73 -26.27
CA ARG A 266 -23.16 -6.11 -26.73
C ARG A 266 -22.15 -6.91 -25.92
N GLN A 267 -21.22 -6.20 -25.26
CA GLN A 267 -20.24 -6.80 -24.35
C GLN A 267 -20.61 -6.48 -22.91
N ALA A 268 -20.46 -7.48 -22.06
CA ALA A 268 -20.69 -7.37 -20.62
C ALA A 268 -19.50 -8.03 -19.89
N PRO A 269 -19.25 -7.65 -18.63
CA PRO A 269 -19.92 -6.58 -17.90
C PRO A 269 -19.23 -5.22 -18.13
N LEU A 270 -19.99 -4.12 -18.05
CA LEU A 270 -19.48 -2.75 -18.18
C LEU A 270 -18.58 -2.37 -17.00
N THR A 271 -17.36 -1.91 -17.27
CA THR A 271 -16.41 -1.51 -16.24
C THR A 271 -16.80 -0.18 -15.59
N TYR A 272 -16.74 -0.15 -14.27
CA TYR A 272 -16.83 1.04 -13.42
C TYR A 272 -15.49 1.26 -12.71
N VAL A 273 -15.10 2.53 -12.56
CA VAL A 273 -13.91 2.94 -11.81
C VAL A 273 -14.29 3.72 -10.56
N SER A 274 -13.43 3.69 -9.55
CA SER A 274 -13.58 4.53 -8.35
C SER A 274 -13.71 6.00 -8.75
N ALA A 275 -14.65 6.70 -8.14
CA ALA A 275 -14.90 8.10 -8.42
C ALA A 275 -15.43 8.85 -7.19
N GLU A 276 -15.20 10.16 -7.19
CA GLU A 276 -15.61 11.11 -6.16
C GLU A 276 -17.10 11.48 -6.33
N THR A 277 -17.97 10.48 -6.38
CA THR A 277 -19.43 10.64 -6.51
C THR A 277 -20.12 10.04 -5.28
N ALA A 278 -21.39 10.38 -5.06
CA ALA A 278 -22.17 9.77 -3.98
C ALA A 278 -22.18 8.23 -4.05
N SER A 279 -22.21 7.67 -5.26
CA SER A 279 -22.14 6.22 -5.48
C SER A 279 -20.73 5.61 -5.37
N GLY A 280 -19.70 6.44 -5.27
CA GLY A 280 -18.29 6.03 -5.26
C GLY A 280 -17.75 5.44 -6.56
N ARG A 281 -18.55 5.42 -7.63
CA ARG A 281 -18.19 4.81 -8.92
C ARG A 281 -18.59 5.67 -10.12
N ARG A 282 -17.84 5.53 -11.21
CA ARG A 282 -18.15 6.14 -12.52
C ARG A 282 -18.05 5.09 -13.61
N SER A 283 -19.05 5.06 -14.49
CA SER A 283 -19.02 4.25 -15.70
C SER A 283 -17.89 4.69 -16.63
N THR A 284 -17.27 3.75 -17.32
CA THR A 284 -16.27 4.02 -18.37
C THR A 284 -16.90 4.29 -19.75
N LEU A 285 -18.23 4.25 -19.83
CA LEU A 285 -18.96 4.45 -21.07
C LEU A 285 -18.94 5.90 -21.53
N GLU A 286 -18.41 6.10 -22.73
CA GLU A 286 -18.61 7.27 -23.55
C GLU A 286 -19.58 6.93 -24.69
N LEU A 287 -20.66 7.68 -24.77
CA LEU A 287 -21.70 7.49 -25.78
C LEU A 287 -21.77 8.72 -26.68
N ARG A 288 -21.73 8.52 -27.99
CA ARG A 288 -21.92 9.57 -28.99
C ARG A 288 -23.08 9.24 -29.92
N ALA A 289 -23.92 10.23 -30.19
CA ALA A 289 -24.92 10.16 -31.26
C ALA A 289 -24.73 11.35 -32.21
N ASN A 290 -24.59 11.08 -33.52
CA ASN A 290 -24.15 12.07 -34.51
C ASN A 290 -22.85 12.78 -34.07
N ASP A 291 -21.90 12.01 -33.52
CA ASP A 291 -20.61 12.49 -32.97
C ASP A 291 -20.68 13.46 -31.78
N LEU A 292 -21.88 13.81 -31.33
CA LEU A 292 -22.09 14.59 -30.12
C LEU A 292 -22.07 13.68 -28.90
N LEU A 293 -21.34 14.10 -27.85
CA LEU A 293 -21.29 13.39 -26.57
C LEU A 293 -22.63 13.50 -25.84
N TRP A 294 -23.09 12.35 -25.33
CA TRP A 294 -24.22 12.21 -24.43
C TRP A 294 -23.72 11.89 -23.02
N HIS A 295 -24.43 12.38 -22.01
CA HIS A 295 -23.99 12.30 -20.62
C HIS A 295 -24.83 11.30 -19.81
N PRO A 296 -24.21 10.39 -19.04
CA PRO A 296 -24.94 9.50 -18.16
C PRO A 296 -25.56 10.28 -17.00
N VAL A 297 -26.80 9.94 -16.65
CA VAL A 297 -27.50 10.44 -15.46
C VAL A 297 -28.06 9.27 -14.65
N HIS A 298 -28.26 9.46 -13.34
CA HIS A 298 -28.89 8.46 -12.49
C HIS A 298 -30.37 8.25 -12.88
N SER A 299 -31.08 9.35 -13.14
CA SER A 299 -32.47 9.33 -13.58
C SER A 299 -32.67 10.42 -14.64
N LEU A 300 -33.57 10.15 -15.59
CA LEU A 300 -34.04 11.15 -16.56
C LEU A 300 -35.00 12.17 -15.93
N TYR A 301 -35.56 11.84 -14.76
CA TYR A 301 -36.48 12.71 -14.04
C TYR A 301 -35.90 14.10 -13.79
N GLY A 302 -36.65 15.13 -14.13
CA GLY A 302 -36.25 16.53 -13.93
C GLY A 302 -35.13 17.04 -14.85
N ARG A 303 -34.75 16.28 -15.89
CA ARG A 303 -33.80 16.74 -16.93
C ARG A 303 -34.54 17.49 -18.02
N GLY A 304 -33.96 18.59 -18.52
CA GLY A 304 -34.58 19.41 -19.56
C GLY A 304 -34.77 18.66 -20.89
N PRO A 305 -35.76 19.06 -21.71
CA PRO A 305 -36.18 18.36 -22.93
C PRO A 305 -35.14 18.38 -24.06
N THR A 306 -34.10 19.22 -23.96
CA THR A 306 -33.00 19.33 -24.93
C THR A 306 -31.67 18.80 -24.39
N GLU A 307 -31.66 18.29 -23.16
CA GLU A 307 -30.44 17.76 -22.56
C GLU A 307 -30.05 16.41 -23.14
N ARG A 308 -28.82 16.30 -23.65
CA ARG A 308 -28.27 15.05 -24.21
C ARG A 308 -27.86 14.10 -23.09
N VAL A 309 -28.85 13.42 -22.50
CA VAL A 309 -28.66 12.53 -21.37
C VAL A 309 -29.21 11.13 -21.62
N TYR A 310 -28.65 10.15 -20.94
CA TYR A 310 -29.15 8.78 -20.91
C TYR A 310 -29.03 8.19 -19.51
N ALA A 311 -29.93 7.30 -19.15
CA ALA A 311 -29.86 6.50 -17.93
C ALA A 311 -29.36 5.09 -18.24
N LEU A 312 -28.60 4.50 -17.33
CA LEU A 312 -28.13 3.12 -17.41
C LEU A 312 -28.98 2.21 -16.52
N ALA A 313 -29.25 1.01 -17.01
CA ALA A 313 -29.83 -0.08 -16.22
C ALA A 313 -29.01 -1.35 -16.43
N ILE A 314 -28.76 -2.09 -15.35
CA ILE A 314 -28.02 -3.35 -15.34
C ILE A 314 -28.98 -4.45 -14.90
N ASP A 315 -29.02 -5.56 -15.64
CA ASP A 315 -29.80 -6.73 -15.26
C ASP A 315 -29.00 -7.72 -14.40
N ASP A 316 -29.66 -8.78 -13.91
CA ASP A 316 -29.05 -9.81 -13.06
C ASP A 316 -27.93 -10.59 -13.76
N GLN A 317 -27.83 -10.52 -15.09
CA GLN A 317 -26.77 -11.13 -15.89
C GLN A 317 -25.61 -10.17 -16.15
N GLY A 318 -25.65 -8.96 -15.59
CA GLY A 318 -24.63 -7.92 -15.78
C GLY A 318 -24.68 -7.23 -17.13
N ARG A 319 -25.74 -7.42 -17.93
CA ARG A 319 -25.91 -6.72 -19.21
C ARG A 319 -26.40 -5.32 -18.97
N THR A 320 -25.79 -4.36 -19.66
CA THR A 320 -26.14 -2.94 -19.52
C THR A 320 -27.03 -2.49 -20.67
N SER A 321 -28.15 -1.86 -20.33
CA SER A 321 -29.03 -1.15 -21.25
C SER A 321 -29.02 0.35 -20.99
N LEU A 322 -29.17 1.11 -22.06
CA LEU A 322 -29.25 2.56 -22.06
C LEU A 322 -30.68 2.96 -22.37
N ARG A 323 -31.21 3.95 -21.65
CA ARG A 323 -32.50 4.60 -21.92
C ARG A 323 -32.29 6.08 -22.17
N PHE A 324 -32.78 6.56 -23.30
CA PHE A 324 -32.73 7.97 -23.69
C PHE A 324 -34.00 8.72 -23.24
N GLY A 325 -33.99 10.04 -23.38
CA GLY A 325 -35.13 10.89 -23.06
C GLY A 325 -36.32 10.71 -24.00
N ASP A 326 -37.43 11.33 -23.63
CA ASP A 326 -38.69 11.32 -24.37
C ASP A 326 -39.10 12.69 -24.91
N GLY A 327 -38.18 13.67 -24.88
CA GLY A 327 -38.44 15.03 -25.31
C GLY A 327 -39.13 15.89 -24.27
N VAL A 328 -39.48 15.34 -23.09
CA VAL A 328 -39.92 16.08 -21.90
C VAL A 328 -38.84 15.96 -20.83
N GLU A 329 -38.47 14.72 -20.50
CA GLU A 329 -37.43 14.37 -19.54
C GLU A 329 -36.18 13.87 -20.28
N GLY A 330 -35.33 14.82 -20.68
CA GLY A 330 -34.18 14.57 -21.55
C GLY A 330 -34.52 14.58 -23.04
N ALA A 331 -33.50 14.78 -23.87
CA ALA A 331 -33.62 14.86 -25.31
C ALA A 331 -33.97 13.50 -25.95
N HIS A 332 -34.76 13.56 -27.02
CA HIS A 332 -34.87 12.46 -27.97
C HIS A 332 -33.51 12.14 -28.60
N LEU A 333 -33.27 10.86 -28.83
CA LEU A 333 -32.11 10.40 -29.58
C LEU A 333 -32.23 10.86 -31.04
N PRO A 334 -31.25 11.56 -31.62
CA PRO A 334 -31.34 12.07 -32.98
C PRO A 334 -31.44 10.94 -34.00
N SER A 335 -32.26 11.16 -35.02
CA SER A 335 -32.31 10.27 -36.18
C SER A 335 -30.98 10.24 -36.92
N GLY A 336 -30.57 9.05 -37.33
CA GLY A 336 -29.38 8.86 -38.14
C GLY A 336 -29.10 7.38 -38.35
N ASP A 337 -28.32 7.06 -39.37
CA ASP A 337 -27.92 5.68 -39.65
C ASP A 337 -26.60 5.35 -38.95
N HIS A 338 -26.57 4.22 -38.22
CA HIS A 338 -25.40 3.74 -37.48
C HIS A 338 -24.74 4.83 -36.61
N ASN A 339 -25.56 5.77 -36.12
CA ASN A 339 -25.09 7.02 -35.54
C ASN A 339 -24.86 6.92 -34.04
N VAL A 340 -25.34 5.86 -33.38
CA VAL A 340 -25.16 5.62 -31.95
C VAL A 340 -23.89 4.79 -31.74
N ARG A 341 -22.83 5.44 -31.26
CA ARG A 341 -21.51 4.85 -31.03
C ARG A 341 -21.17 4.84 -29.55
N ALA A 342 -20.67 3.72 -29.05
CA ALA A 342 -20.24 3.55 -27.68
C ALA A 342 -18.77 3.14 -27.61
N THR A 343 -18.01 3.80 -26.76
CA THR A 343 -16.67 3.39 -26.33
C THR A 343 -16.73 3.15 -24.84
N TYR A 344 -16.36 1.96 -24.38
CA TYR A 344 -16.40 1.62 -22.96
C TYR A 344 -15.35 0.57 -22.66
N ARG A 345 -15.22 0.18 -21.39
CA ARG A 345 -14.42 -0.98 -21.02
C ARG A 345 -15.29 -2.13 -20.56
N LYS A 346 -14.89 -3.36 -20.89
CA LYS A 346 -15.47 -4.60 -20.34
C LYS A 346 -14.50 -5.23 -19.35
N GLY A 347 -15.07 -5.87 -18.34
CA GLY A 347 -14.33 -6.52 -17.25
C GLY A 347 -14.53 -5.80 -15.92
N LEU A 348 -14.78 -6.58 -14.88
CA LEU A 348 -15.04 -6.14 -13.51
C LEU A 348 -14.52 -7.21 -12.56
N GLY A 349 -14.56 -6.91 -11.27
CA GLY A 349 -14.32 -7.93 -10.26
C GLY A 349 -12.91 -8.04 -9.73
N GLN A 350 -12.74 -9.03 -8.88
CA GLN A 350 -11.46 -9.37 -8.27
C GLN A 350 -10.44 -9.88 -9.30
N ALA A 351 -10.89 -10.31 -10.48
CA ALA A 351 -10.03 -10.67 -11.61
C ALA A 351 -9.12 -9.51 -12.07
N GLY A 352 -9.51 -8.26 -11.76
CA GLY A 352 -8.67 -7.08 -12.00
C GLY A 352 -7.59 -6.84 -10.94
N ASN A 353 -7.62 -7.56 -9.81
CA ASN A 353 -6.61 -7.46 -8.77
C ASN A 353 -5.44 -8.36 -9.14
N VAL A 354 -4.29 -7.76 -9.45
CA VAL A 354 -3.08 -8.47 -9.86
C VAL A 354 -1.92 -8.10 -8.95
N ALA A 355 -0.98 -9.04 -8.77
CA ALA A 355 0.21 -8.82 -7.96
C ALA A 355 1.09 -7.68 -8.51
N ALA A 356 1.99 -7.17 -7.66
CA ALA A 356 3.05 -6.29 -8.12
C ALA A 356 3.88 -6.98 -9.21
N GLY A 357 4.32 -6.23 -10.22
CA GLY A 357 5.10 -6.75 -11.34
C GLY A 357 4.32 -7.57 -12.38
N ALA A 358 3.00 -7.75 -12.24
CA ALA A 358 2.18 -8.51 -13.19
C ALA A 358 1.85 -7.73 -14.48
N LEU A 359 1.78 -6.40 -14.42
CA LEU A 359 1.41 -5.54 -15.55
C LEU A 359 2.64 -5.15 -16.38
N THR A 360 3.10 -6.07 -17.24
CA THR A 360 4.35 -5.90 -18.02
C THR A 360 4.15 -5.65 -19.51
N THR A 361 2.95 -5.95 -20.04
CA THR A 361 2.69 -5.91 -21.48
C THR A 361 2.29 -4.51 -21.94
N LEU A 362 3.05 -3.97 -22.88
CA LEU A 362 2.73 -2.72 -23.58
C LEU A 362 1.83 -3.00 -24.79
N LEU A 363 0.59 -2.51 -24.75
CA LEU A 363 -0.33 -2.60 -25.90
C LEU A 363 0.05 -1.63 -27.04
N SER A 364 0.61 -0.47 -26.68
CA SER A 364 1.23 0.48 -27.59
C SER A 364 2.65 0.76 -27.14
N ARG A 365 3.55 1.04 -28.08
CA ARG A 365 4.98 1.30 -27.83
C ARG A 365 5.32 2.74 -28.18
N PRO A 366 5.01 3.71 -27.30
CA PRO A 366 5.45 5.08 -27.51
C PRO A 366 6.98 5.16 -27.54
N LEU A 367 7.51 6.15 -28.27
CA LEU A 367 8.95 6.33 -28.45
C LEU A 367 9.65 6.49 -27.09
N GLY A 368 10.76 5.78 -26.89
CA GLY A 368 11.56 5.85 -25.66
C GLY A 368 11.06 4.97 -24.51
N VAL A 369 9.95 4.24 -24.66
CA VAL A 369 9.43 3.32 -23.63
C VAL A 369 9.77 1.89 -24.00
N ALA A 370 10.66 1.26 -23.22
CA ALA A 370 11.09 -0.13 -23.43
C ALA A 370 10.17 -1.16 -22.75
N GLY A 371 9.50 -0.77 -21.66
CA GLY A 371 8.65 -1.64 -20.88
C GLY A 371 7.82 -0.86 -19.86
N ALA A 372 6.86 -1.54 -19.24
CA ALA A 372 6.11 -1.04 -18.10
C ALA A 372 6.07 -2.12 -17.01
N THR A 373 5.83 -1.70 -15.77
CA THR A 373 5.59 -2.58 -14.64
C THR A 373 4.71 -1.85 -13.63
N ASN A 374 4.01 -2.58 -12.77
CA ASN A 374 3.27 -2.02 -11.63
C ASN A 374 4.04 -2.28 -10.32
N PRO A 375 4.64 -1.25 -9.70
CA PRO A 375 5.42 -1.41 -8.47
C PRO A 375 4.59 -1.91 -7.27
N GLN A 376 3.28 -1.75 -7.33
CA GLN A 376 2.34 -2.20 -6.31
C GLN A 376 1.27 -3.07 -6.95
N ALA A 377 0.72 -3.98 -6.14
CA ALA A 377 -0.46 -4.76 -6.55
C ALA A 377 -1.61 -3.83 -6.96
N ALA A 378 -2.27 -4.19 -8.06
CA ALA A 378 -3.55 -3.60 -8.41
C ALA A 378 -4.61 -4.15 -7.44
N GLY A 379 -5.47 -3.27 -6.95
CA GLY A 379 -6.48 -3.60 -5.95
C GLY A 379 -7.74 -2.76 -6.13
N GLY A 380 -8.76 -3.03 -5.33
CA GLY A 380 -10.05 -2.33 -5.40
C GLY A 380 -11.05 -2.94 -6.39
N GLY A 381 -10.67 -4.01 -7.11
CA GLY A 381 -11.60 -4.81 -7.89
C GLY A 381 -12.60 -5.53 -6.98
N GLN A 382 -13.88 -5.33 -7.23
CA GLN A 382 -15.00 -5.89 -6.49
C GLN A 382 -15.94 -6.59 -7.47
N ASP A 383 -16.29 -7.85 -7.16
CA ASP A 383 -17.24 -8.61 -7.98
C ASP A 383 -18.64 -7.99 -7.91
N PRO A 384 -19.50 -8.25 -8.91
CA PRO A 384 -20.89 -7.83 -8.84
C PRO A 384 -21.56 -8.24 -7.54
N GLU A 385 -22.30 -7.31 -6.94
CA GLU A 385 -22.99 -7.54 -5.69
C GLU A 385 -24.03 -8.66 -5.86
N ARG A 386 -24.05 -9.62 -4.92
CA ARG A 386 -25.04 -10.70 -4.92
C ARG A 386 -26.36 -10.18 -4.34
N GLU A 387 -27.47 -10.76 -4.79
CA GLU A 387 -28.82 -10.37 -4.37
C GLU A 387 -28.98 -10.27 -2.83
N ALA A 388 -28.48 -11.25 -2.08
CA ALA A 388 -28.56 -11.26 -0.62
C ALA A 388 -27.86 -10.05 0.03
N THR A 389 -26.70 -9.65 -0.50
CA THR A 389 -25.97 -8.46 -0.04
C THR A 389 -26.69 -7.19 -0.48
N ALA A 390 -27.18 -7.16 -1.73
CA ALA A 390 -27.92 -6.04 -2.29
C ALA A 390 -29.18 -5.71 -1.47
N ARG A 391 -29.90 -6.70 -0.94
CA ARG A 391 -31.04 -6.45 -0.04
C ARG A 391 -30.66 -5.65 1.20
N GLY A 392 -29.46 -5.88 1.74
CA GLY A 392 -28.95 -5.16 2.91
C GLY A 392 -28.42 -3.75 2.58
N ASN A 393 -27.87 -3.56 1.38
CA ASN A 393 -27.22 -2.33 0.97
C ASN A 393 -28.15 -1.36 0.23
N ALA A 394 -29.16 -1.85 -0.51
CA ALA A 394 -30.09 -1.02 -1.28
C ALA A 394 -30.80 0.06 -0.44
N PRO A 395 -31.22 -0.18 0.81
CA PRO A 395 -31.83 0.87 1.63
C PRO A 395 -30.86 1.97 2.08
N LEU A 396 -29.54 1.75 2.03
CA LEU A 396 -28.55 2.69 2.54
C LEU A 396 -28.54 4.00 1.74
N ALA A 397 -28.55 3.90 0.41
CA ALA A 397 -28.56 5.08 -0.46
C ALA A 397 -29.83 5.94 -0.28
N VAL A 398 -30.99 5.30 -0.05
CA VAL A 398 -32.26 6.00 0.21
C VAL A 398 -32.26 6.66 1.59
N ARG A 399 -31.59 6.06 2.58
CA ARG A 399 -31.48 6.64 3.93
C ARG A 399 -30.61 7.88 3.97
N THR A 400 -29.52 7.90 3.19
CA THR A 400 -28.59 9.02 3.15
C THR A 400 -29.04 10.12 2.17
N LEU A 401 -29.89 9.81 1.20
CA LEU A 401 -30.27 10.73 0.10
C LEU A 401 -29.02 11.36 -0.55
N ASP A 402 -28.00 10.54 -0.78
CA ASP A 402 -26.69 10.90 -1.32
C ASP A 402 -25.89 11.92 -0.47
N ARG A 403 -26.23 12.11 0.81
CA ARG A 403 -25.53 13.03 1.72
C ARG A 403 -25.21 12.42 3.08
N ALA A 404 -24.08 12.83 3.67
CA ALA A 404 -23.65 12.42 5.01
C ALA A 404 -23.80 13.58 6.00
N VAL A 405 -24.83 13.53 6.86
CA VAL A 405 -25.13 14.59 7.83
C VAL A 405 -24.96 14.08 9.26
N SER A 406 -25.67 13.02 9.63
CA SER A 406 -25.55 12.38 10.94
C SER A 406 -24.42 11.34 10.96
N ILE A 407 -23.92 10.97 12.14
CA ILE A 407 -22.93 9.89 12.29
C ILE A 407 -23.40 8.57 11.67
N ARG A 408 -24.71 8.31 11.75
CA ARG A 408 -25.32 7.16 11.08
C ARG A 408 -25.19 7.28 9.57
N ASP A 409 -25.38 8.47 9.00
CA ASP A 409 -25.23 8.68 7.56
C ASP A 409 -23.78 8.52 7.12
N TYR A 410 -22.81 8.99 7.90
CA TYR A 410 -21.38 8.73 7.61
C TYR A 410 -21.07 7.23 7.55
N ARG A 411 -21.63 6.44 8.49
CA ARG A 411 -21.51 4.98 8.48
C ARG A 411 -22.18 4.36 7.24
N ASP A 412 -23.44 4.72 6.99
CA ASP A 412 -24.26 4.11 5.94
C ASP A 412 -23.75 4.53 4.54
N PHE A 413 -23.26 5.76 4.38
CA PHE A 413 -22.60 6.27 3.17
C PHE A 413 -21.28 5.54 2.89
N ALA A 414 -20.41 5.40 3.91
CA ALA A 414 -19.17 4.64 3.77
C ALA A 414 -19.43 3.18 3.38
N ARG A 415 -20.44 2.54 3.98
CA ARG A 415 -20.81 1.15 3.68
C ARG A 415 -21.42 0.98 2.29
N ALA A 416 -22.09 2.00 1.75
CA ALA A 416 -22.58 1.99 0.36
C ALA A 416 -21.46 2.24 -0.67
N PHE A 417 -20.26 2.63 -0.22
CA PHE A 417 -19.13 2.93 -1.09
C PHE A 417 -18.47 1.63 -1.61
N PRO A 418 -18.13 1.53 -2.90
CA PRO A 418 -17.49 0.35 -3.47
C PRO A 418 -16.21 -0.04 -2.73
N GLY A 419 -16.04 -1.34 -2.52
CA GLY A 419 -14.89 -1.92 -1.81
C GLY A 419 -14.97 -1.85 -0.28
N ILE A 420 -16.03 -1.28 0.31
CA ILE A 420 -16.26 -1.26 1.76
C ILE A 420 -17.36 -2.25 2.13
N ALA A 421 -17.03 -3.26 2.94
CA ALA A 421 -17.98 -4.25 3.40
C ALA A 421 -18.61 -3.87 4.75
N LYS A 422 -17.82 -3.29 5.66
CA LYS A 422 -18.28 -2.86 7.00
C LYS A 422 -17.74 -1.48 7.32
N ALA A 423 -18.56 -0.70 8.01
CA ALA A 423 -18.20 0.63 8.50
C ALA A 423 -18.75 0.82 9.92
N HIS A 424 -17.98 1.50 10.76
CA HIS A 424 -18.41 2.04 12.04
C HIS A 424 -18.00 3.51 12.11
N ALA A 425 -18.89 4.37 12.59
CA ALA A 425 -18.65 5.80 12.70
C ALA A 425 -18.85 6.28 14.13
N LEU A 426 -17.97 7.17 14.59
CA LEU A 426 -17.98 7.79 15.90
C LEU A 426 -17.76 9.30 15.76
N TRP A 427 -18.46 10.08 16.57
CA TRP A 427 -18.16 11.51 16.77
C TRP A 427 -17.17 11.69 17.92
N ILE A 428 -16.08 12.41 17.67
CA ILE A 428 -15.09 12.78 18.69
C ILE A 428 -15.15 14.30 18.90
N PRO A 429 -15.63 14.78 20.06
CA PRO A 429 -15.91 16.21 20.25
C PRO A 429 -14.67 17.09 20.43
N HIS A 430 -13.56 16.57 20.96
CA HIS A 430 -12.36 17.33 21.28
C HIS A 430 -11.09 16.47 21.24
N GLY A 431 -9.92 17.11 21.40
CA GLY A 431 -8.62 16.44 21.40
C GLY A 431 -8.03 16.19 20.01
N PRO A 432 -6.88 15.47 19.93
CA PRO A 432 -6.20 15.17 18.67
C PRO A 432 -7.07 14.38 17.69
N GLY A 433 -7.97 13.55 18.20
CA GLY A 433 -8.90 12.74 17.43
C GLY A 433 -10.17 13.47 16.95
N ARG A 434 -10.38 14.75 17.26
CA ARG A 434 -11.67 15.44 17.03
C ARG A 434 -12.21 15.30 15.59
N GLY A 435 -13.53 15.22 15.46
CA GLY A 435 -14.25 15.10 14.19
C GLY A 435 -14.96 13.76 14.03
N VAL A 436 -15.24 13.38 12.78
CA VAL A 436 -15.82 12.07 12.45
C VAL A 436 -14.69 11.05 12.30
N PHE A 437 -14.77 9.97 13.08
CA PHE A 437 -13.85 8.84 13.02
C PHE A 437 -14.58 7.63 12.45
N LEU A 438 -14.07 7.10 11.35
CA LEU A 438 -14.60 5.93 10.66
C LEU A 438 -13.62 4.77 10.76
N THR A 439 -14.11 3.63 11.24
CA THR A 439 -13.45 2.34 11.07
C THR A 439 -14.05 1.62 9.88
N LEU A 440 -13.20 1.18 8.95
CA LEU A 440 -13.61 0.55 7.69
C LEU A 440 -12.99 -0.84 7.56
N ALA A 441 -13.75 -1.79 7.01
CA ALA A 441 -13.23 -3.05 6.52
C ALA A 441 -13.63 -3.24 5.06
N GLY A 442 -12.67 -3.63 4.25
CA GLY A 442 -12.90 -3.95 2.85
C GLY A 442 -13.59 -5.30 2.68
N GLU A 443 -13.86 -5.65 1.42
CA GLU A 443 -14.40 -6.95 1.06
C GLU A 443 -13.56 -8.11 1.62
N GLN A 444 -14.24 -9.13 2.15
CA GLN A 444 -13.61 -10.29 2.81
C GLN A 444 -12.60 -9.92 3.93
N GLY A 445 -12.71 -8.72 4.51
CA GLY A 445 -11.81 -8.25 5.56
C GLY A 445 -10.48 -7.70 5.06
N ALA A 446 -10.37 -7.39 3.76
CA ALA A 446 -9.22 -6.69 3.21
C ALA A 446 -9.00 -5.33 3.90
N PRO A 447 -7.74 -4.91 4.14
CA PRO A 447 -7.45 -3.59 4.68
C PRO A 447 -7.86 -2.49 3.71
N VAL A 448 -8.29 -1.35 4.24
CA VAL A 448 -8.74 -0.21 3.43
C VAL A 448 -7.68 0.88 3.43
N ASP A 449 -6.71 0.76 2.53
CA ASP A 449 -5.57 1.69 2.47
C ASP A 449 -5.77 2.84 1.45
N LYS A 450 -6.72 2.68 0.52
CA LYS A 450 -6.95 3.60 -0.61
C LYS A 450 -8.31 4.33 -0.49
N THR A 451 -8.45 5.16 0.53
CA THR A 451 -9.71 5.88 0.80
C THR A 451 -9.84 7.24 0.12
N ASN A 452 -8.99 7.61 -0.84
CA ASN A 452 -8.99 8.97 -1.38
C ASN A 452 -10.33 9.33 -2.02
N SER A 453 -10.88 8.47 -2.90
CA SER A 453 -12.19 8.75 -3.50
C SER A 453 -13.32 8.84 -2.46
N LEU A 454 -13.27 8.02 -1.40
CA LEU A 454 -14.23 8.09 -0.31
C LEU A 454 -14.07 9.39 0.51
N ARG A 455 -12.83 9.81 0.78
CA ARG A 455 -12.52 11.05 1.48
C ARG A 455 -13.00 12.28 0.69
N GLU A 456 -12.74 12.32 -0.61
CA GLU A 456 -13.23 13.41 -1.48
C GLU A 456 -14.76 13.37 -1.65
N ALA A 457 -15.36 12.18 -1.69
CA ALA A 457 -16.81 12.04 -1.67
C ALA A 457 -17.41 12.61 -0.37
N PHE A 458 -16.82 12.33 0.80
CA PHE A 458 -17.26 12.95 2.05
C PHE A 458 -17.07 14.47 2.09
N ARG A 459 -16.02 15.00 1.47
CA ARG A 459 -15.86 16.46 1.33
C ARG A 459 -16.94 17.10 0.46
N SER A 460 -17.40 16.39 -0.57
CA SER A 460 -18.39 16.89 -1.53
C SER A 460 -19.83 16.69 -1.06
N PHE A 461 -20.11 15.57 -0.38
CA PHE A 461 -21.46 15.12 -0.01
C PHE A 461 -21.71 15.11 1.51
N GLY A 462 -20.69 15.43 2.32
CA GLY A 462 -20.81 15.69 3.75
C GLY A 462 -20.44 17.14 4.08
N ASP A 463 -20.12 17.41 5.34
CA ASP A 463 -19.61 18.72 5.77
C ASP A 463 -18.09 18.82 5.56
N PRO A 464 -17.59 19.68 4.65
CA PRO A 464 -16.16 19.81 4.35
C PRO A 464 -15.34 20.44 5.49
N LEU A 465 -16.00 21.09 6.46
CA LEU A 465 -15.34 21.74 7.60
C LEU A 465 -15.12 20.78 8.77
N ILE A 466 -15.78 19.62 8.77
CA ILE A 466 -15.61 18.61 9.81
C ILE A 466 -14.35 17.79 9.53
N PRO A 467 -13.39 17.72 10.48
CA PRO A 467 -12.26 16.82 10.36
C PRO A 467 -12.71 15.37 10.22
N LEU A 468 -12.13 14.65 9.27
CA LEU A 468 -12.50 13.29 8.92
C LEU A 468 -11.28 12.36 9.05
N ARG A 469 -11.43 11.30 9.84
CA ARG A 469 -10.44 10.23 9.98
C ARG A 469 -11.02 8.93 9.48
N LEU A 470 -10.29 8.28 8.58
CA LEU A 470 -10.68 7.01 7.95
C LEU A 470 -9.57 6.01 8.30
N GLU A 471 -9.89 5.02 9.12
CA GLU A 471 -8.95 4.01 9.59
C GLU A 471 -9.42 2.61 9.19
N SER A 472 -8.48 1.75 8.79
CA SER A 472 -8.77 0.33 8.62
C SER A 472 -8.97 -0.31 9.99
N TYR A 473 -9.91 -1.26 10.07
CA TYR A 473 -10.19 -2.02 11.29
C TYR A 473 -9.00 -2.83 11.80
N HIS A 474 -9.04 -3.17 13.08
CA HIS A 474 -8.09 -4.09 13.69
C HIS A 474 -8.64 -5.53 13.64
N SER A 475 -7.93 -6.44 12.98
CA SER A 475 -8.33 -7.85 12.88
C SER A 475 -7.93 -8.61 14.15
N ALA A 476 -8.91 -8.92 15.01
CA ALA A 476 -8.72 -9.78 16.17
C ALA A 476 -9.15 -11.22 15.86
N ARG A 477 -8.39 -12.21 16.32
CA ARG A 477 -8.67 -13.63 16.10
C ARG A 477 -8.81 -14.39 17.41
N PHE A 478 -9.68 -15.39 17.45
CA PHE A 478 -9.81 -16.30 18.60
C PHE A 478 -9.70 -17.77 18.19
N ARG A 479 -9.31 -18.60 19.14
CA ARG A 479 -9.11 -20.04 18.96
C ARG A 479 -10.17 -20.83 19.72
N LEU A 480 -10.55 -21.97 19.16
CA LEU A 480 -11.57 -22.85 19.73
C LEU A 480 -11.08 -24.28 19.86
N ARG A 481 -11.42 -24.90 20.99
CA ARG A 481 -11.41 -26.36 21.15
C ARG A 481 -12.73 -26.81 21.73
N LEU A 482 -13.39 -27.74 21.05
CA LEU A 482 -14.71 -28.25 21.39
C LEU A 482 -14.64 -29.77 21.54
N ALA A 483 -15.28 -30.28 22.59
CA ALA A 483 -15.55 -31.70 22.75
C ALA A 483 -17.06 -31.93 22.52
N LEU A 484 -17.40 -32.81 21.58
CA LEU A 484 -18.76 -33.01 21.07
C LEU A 484 -19.26 -34.39 21.44
N LYS A 485 -20.49 -34.47 21.95
CA LYS A 485 -21.22 -35.74 22.08
C LYS A 485 -22.21 -35.84 20.93
N LEU A 486 -22.09 -36.91 20.15
CA LEU A 486 -22.97 -37.16 19.00
C LEU A 486 -24.09 -38.14 19.39
N THR A 487 -25.19 -38.13 18.64
CA THR A 487 -26.25 -39.14 18.76
C THR A 487 -25.76 -40.50 18.26
N ALA A 488 -26.33 -41.61 18.74
CA ALA A 488 -25.85 -42.95 18.41
C ALA A 488 -25.90 -43.30 16.91
N ASP A 489 -26.83 -42.69 16.17
CA ASP A 489 -27.14 -43.05 14.77
C ASP A 489 -26.36 -42.24 13.72
N VAL A 490 -25.40 -41.39 14.13
CA VAL A 490 -24.67 -40.53 13.19
C VAL A 490 -23.18 -40.90 13.08
N ASP A 491 -22.66 -40.82 11.86
CA ASP A 491 -21.23 -41.00 11.59
C ASP A 491 -20.46 -39.71 11.95
N PRO A 492 -19.49 -39.75 12.88
CA PRO A 492 -18.65 -38.59 13.21
C PRO A 492 -17.94 -38.00 11.99
N ALA A 493 -17.54 -38.82 11.01
CA ALA A 493 -16.85 -38.35 9.81
C ALA A 493 -17.72 -37.43 8.94
N LEU A 494 -19.05 -37.52 9.08
CA LEU A 494 -20.01 -36.65 8.39
C LEU A 494 -20.39 -35.42 9.23
N VAL A 495 -20.52 -35.57 10.55
CA VAL A 495 -21.01 -34.48 11.42
C VAL A 495 -19.91 -33.47 11.77
N LEU A 496 -18.68 -33.92 12.06
CA LEU A 496 -17.60 -33.01 12.46
C LEU A 496 -17.30 -31.93 11.39
N PRO A 497 -17.20 -32.25 10.08
CA PRO A 497 -17.05 -31.22 9.05
C PRO A 497 -18.23 -30.25 8.96
N LEU A 498 -19.46 -30.71 9.23
CA LEU A 498 -20.65 -29.85 9.25
C LEU A 498 -20.61 -28.86 10.43
N VAL A 499 -20.18 -29.31 11.61
CA VAL A 499 -19.96 -28.44 12.78
C VAL A 499 -18.87 -27.42 12.48
N GLU A 500 -17.75 -27.84 11.93
CA GLU A 500 -16.66 -26.94 11.53
C GLU A 500 -17.16 -25.88 10.53
N ALA A 501 -17.83 -26.29 9.45
CA ALA A 501 -18.37 -25.37 8.46
C ALA A 501 -19.36 -24.38 9.06
N ARG A 502 -20.23 -24.83 9.98
CA ARG A 502 -21.19 -23.97 10.69
C ARG A 502 -20.48 -22.93 11.55
N LEU A 503 -19.49 -23.34 12.35
CA LEU A 503 -18.69 -22.45 13.20
C LEU A 503 -17.92 -21.42 12.37
N ARG A 504 -17.26 -21.86 11.30
CA ARG A 504 -16.52 -20.95 10.39
C ARG A 504 -17.45 -19.95 9.70
N THR A 505 -18.66 -20.36 9.36
CA THR A 505 -19.66 -19.46 8.77
C THR A 505 -20.20 -18.45 9.80
N ALA A 506 -20.54 -18.91 11.00
CA ALA A 506 -21.11 -18.06 12.06
C ALA A 506 -20.09 -17.07 12.65
N PHE A 507 -18.83 -17.47 12.75
CA PHE A 507 -17.76 -16.68 13.34
C PHE A 507 -16.76 -16.12 12.32
N GLY A 508 -17.12 -16.18 11.04
CA GLY A 508 -16.37 -15.59 9.94
C GLY A 508 -16.69 -14.09 9.74
N PHE A 509 -15.91 -13.44 8.87
CA PHE A 509 -16.00 -12.01 8.60
C PHE A 509 -17.42 -11.56 8.21
N ALA A 510 -18.11 -12.31 7.35
CA ALA A 510 -19.43 -11.94 6.86
C ALA A 510 -20.47 -11.80 7.99
N ALA A 511 -20.43 -12.70 8.98
CA ALA A 511 -21.42 -12.79 10.05
C ALA A 511 -21.08 -11.91 11.28
N ARG A 512 -19.81 -11.56 11.49
CA ARG A 512 -19.33 -10.86 12.69
C ARG A 512 -19.22 -9.35 12.48
N ASP A 513 -19.70 -8.54 13.42
CA ASP A 513 -19.63 -7.07 13.34
C ASP A 513 -18.55 -6.46 14.24
N PHE A 514 -18.22 -5.19 13.97
CA PHE A 514 -17.27 -4.43 14.79
C PHE A 514 -17.74 -4.33 16.24
N GLY A 515 -16.81 -4.53 17.18
CA GLY A 515 -17.12 -4.47 18.61
C GLY A 515 -17.95 -5.64 19.14
N GLN A 516 -18.29 -6.62 18.28
CA GLN A 516 -19.07 -7.78 18.71
C GLN A 516 -18.20 -8.70 19.58
N GLY A 517 -18.61 -8.88 20.84
CA GLY A 517 -18.01 -9.88 21.73
C GLY A 517 -18.37 -11.32 21.33
N LEU A 518 -17.90 -12.29 22.08
CA LEU A 518 -18.22 -13.71 21.90
C LEU A 518 -18.29 -14.40 23.26
N SER A 519 -19.36 -15.15 23.51
CA SER A 519 -19.47 -15.96 24.73
C SER A 519 -19.32 -17.46 24.43
N VAL A 520 -19.00 -18.23 25.47
CA VAL A 520 -19.01 -19.70 25.42
C VAL A 520 -20.38 -20.24 25.01
N ASP A 521 -21.46 -19.65 25.50
CA ASP A 521 -22.83 -20.10 25.22
C ASP A 521 -23.19 -19.93 23.73
N GLU A 522 -22.75 -18.84 23.11
CA GLU A 522 -22.95 -18.59 21.67
C GLU A 522 -22.22 -19.65 20.83
N VAL A 523 -21.00 -20.01 21.20
CA VAL A 523 -20.23 -21.07 20.54
C VAL A 523 -20.92 -22.42 20.71
N ALA A 524 -21.31 -22.76 21.94
CA ALA A 524 -21.98 -24.01 22.25
C ALA A 524 -23.30 -24.15 21.48
N ALA A 525 -24.15 -23.12 21.51
CA ALA A 525 -25.42 -23.10 20.79
C ALA A 525 -25.23 -23.23 19.27
N THR A 526 -24.21 -22.59 18.71
CA THR A 526 -23.91 -22.66 17.27
C THR A 526 -23.51 -24.07 16.84
N ALA A 527 -22.67 -24.74 17.63
CA ALA A 527 -22.27 -26.13 17.36
C ALA A 527 -23.42 -27.11 17.60
N GLN A 528 -24.21 -26.92 18.67
CA GLN A 528 -25.32 -27.80 19.04
C GLN A 528 -26.49 -27.75 18.05
N ALA A 529 -26.63 -26.66 17.29
CA ALA A 529 -27.64 -26.53 16.25
C ALA A 529 -27.42 -27.47 15.04
N VAL A 530 -26.25 -28.12 14.93
CA VAL A 530 -25.98 -29.11 13.87
C VAL A 530 -26.68 -30.42 14.21
N ALA A 531 -27.47 -30.94 13.26
CA ALA A 531 -28.17 -32.21 13.42
C ALA A 531 -27.17 -33.35 13.72
N GLY A 532 -27.47 -34.14 14.75
CA GLY A 532 -26.59 -35.22 15.23
C GLY A 532 -25.71 -34.83 16.42
N VAL A 533 -25.65 -33.56 16.82
CA VAL A 533 -24.93 -33.11 18.03
C VAL A 533 -25.87 -33.16 19.24
N ALA A 534 -25.59 -34.04 20.20
CA ALA A 534 -26.37 -34.20 21.43
C ALA A 534 -25.91 -33.24 22.55
N ALA A 535 -24.61 -32.99 22.67
CA ALA A 535 -24.04 -32.04 23.63
C ALA A 535 -22.72 -31.44 23.15
N VAL A 536 -22.37 -30.26 23.67
CA VAL A 536 -21.14 -29.54 23.35
C VAL A 536 -20.47 -29.10 24.63
N GLN A 537 -19.18 -29.36 24.76
CA GLN A 537 -18.32 -28.81 25.80
C GLN A 537 -17.25 -27.92 25.16
N VAL A 538 -17.20 -26.65 25.55
CA VAL A 538 -16.16 -25.72 25.11
C VAL A 538 -14.94 -25.87 26.01
N ALA A 539 -13.93 -26.58 25.50
CA ALA A 539 -12.69 -26.85 26.24
C ALA A 539 -11.66 -25.72 26.12
N LEU A 540 -11.78 -24.86 25.09
CA LEU A 540 -10.94 -23.68 24.91
C LEU A 540 -11.72 -22.58 24.17
N LEU A 541 -11.73 -21.38 24.74
CA LEU A 541 -12.11 -20.13 24.09
C LEU A 541 -11.13 -19.07 24.55
N GLN A 542 -10.30 -18.55 23.65
CA GLN A 542 -9.29 -17.53 23.98
C GLN A 542 -8.97 -16.68 22.76
N ARG A 543 -8.49 -15.45 23.00
CA ARG A 543 -7.92 -14.66 21.91
C ARG A 543 -6.55 -15.22 21.49
N SER A 544 -6.19 -15.00 20.22
CA SER A 544 -4.93 -15.51 19.65
C SER A 544 -3.75 -14.63 20.01
N ASP A 545 -3.99 -13.33 20.22
CA ASP A 545 -3.01 -12.32 20.65
C ASP A 545 -2.77 -12.32 22.17
N GLN A 546 -3.66 -12.95 22.95
CA GLN A 546 -3.58 -13.05 24.40
C GLN A 546 -3.83 -14.51 24.84
N PRO A 547 -2.89 -15.43 24.55
CA PRO A 547 -3.08 -16.84 24.89
C PRO A 547 -3.15 -17.04 26.40
N SER A 548 -4.12 -17.84 26.83
CA SER A 548 -4.38 -18.24 28.21
C SER A 548 -4.63 -19.76 28.29
N PRO A 549 -4.12 -20.45 29.32
CA PRO A 549 -4.42 -21.86 29.52
C PRO A 549 -5.88 -22.12 29.96
N ALA A 550 -6.63 -21.07 30.33
CA ALA A 550 -8.02 -21.16 30.78
C ALA A 550 -9.00 -20.62 29.72
N VAL A 551 -10.24 -21.10 29.77
CA VAL A 551 -11.34 -20.54 28.97
C VAL A 551 -11.60 -19.10 29.41
N GLN A 552 -11.52 -18.17 28.46
CA GLN A 552 -11.86 -16.77 28.65
C GLN A 552 -13.24 -16.50 28.04
N SER A 553 -14.19 -16.06 28.85
CA SER A 553 -15.55 -15.73 28.40
C SER A 553 -16.14 -14.60 29.24
N PRO A 554 -16.78 -13.60 28.62
CA PRO A 554 -16.82 -13.37 27.17
C PRO A 554 -15.47 -12.86 26.64
N LEU A 555 -15.17 -13.14 25.38
CA LEU A 555 -14.14 -12.43 24.63
C LEU A 555 -14.70 -11.10 24.15
N PHE A 556 -13.97 -10.02 24.39
CA PHE A 556 -14.37 -8.68 23.94
C PHE A 556 -13.66 -8.31 22.64
N ALA A 557 -14.35 -7.54 21.81
CA ALA A 557 -13.80 -6.82 20.66
C ALA A 557 -13.90 -5.33 20.96
N ALA A 558 -12.80 -4.59 20.86
CA ALA A 558 -12.81 -3.17 21.16
C ALA A 558 -13.59 -2.35 20.11
N VAL A 559 -14.17 -1.23 20.56
CA VAL A 559 -14.68 -0.16 19.70
C VAL A 559 -13.89 1.13 19.97
N PRO A 560 -13.80 2.05 19.00
CA PRO A 560 -13.14 3.32 19.22
C PRO A 560 -13.80 4.04 20.41
N SER A 561 -12.98 4.49 21.35
CA SER A 561 -13.44 5.25 22.52
C SER A 561 -12.70 6.57 22.56
N PRO A 562 -13.40 7.72 22.67
CA PRO A 562 -12.75 9.01 22.82
C PRO A 562 -12.21 9.14 24.25
N ASP A 563 -10.89 9.09 24.41
CA ASP A 563 -10.20 9.34 25.69
C ASP A 563 -9.81 10.82 25.87
N GLY A 564 -9.84 11.60 24.78
CA GLY A 564 -9.51 13.04 24.75
C GLY A 564 -8.01 13.35 24.66
N GLU A 565 -7.15 12.36 24.92
CA GLU A 565 -5.70 12.51 24.97
C GLU A 565 -5.01 12.03 23.69
N SER A 566 -5.60 11.04 23.01
CA SER A 566 -5.01 10.41 21.84
C SER A 566 -5.99 10.31 20.66
N VAL A 567 -5.49 9.85 19.51
CA VAL A 567 -6.39 9.42 18.43
C VAL A 567 -6.88 8.02 18.78
N PRO A 568 -8.20 7.77 18.87
CA PRO A 568 -8.72 6.45 19.21
C PRO A 568 -8.25 5.37 18.25
N LEU A 569 -8.10 4.16 18.77
CA LEU A 569 -7.86 2.98 17.94
C LEU A 569 -9.10 2.64 17.12
N ALA A 570 -8.88 2.09 15.93
CA ALA A 570 -9.94 1.56 15.09
C ALA A 570 -10.67 0.41 15.79
N ALA A 571 -11.93 0.20 15.42
CA ALA A 571 -12.73 -0.91 15.96
C ALA A 571 -12.09 -2.27 15.64
N GLU A 572 -12.21 -3.20 16.57
CA GLU A 572 -11.84 -4.58 16.35
C GLU A 572 -12.99 -5.37 15.72
N LEU A 573 -12.62 -6.31 14.85
CA LEU A 573 -13.51 -7.36 14.37
C LEU A 573 -12.95 -8.70 14.82
N LEU A 574 -13.63 -9.33 15.77
CA LEU A 574 -13.23 -10.60 16.37
C LEU A 574 -13.81 -11.78 15.58
N THR A 575 -12.94 -12.59 14.97
CA THR A 575 -13.31 -13.73 14.11
C THR A 575 -12.54 -15.00 14.46
N LEU A 576 -13.09 -16.15 14.06
CA LEU A 576 -12.42 -17.44 14.26
C LEU A 576 -11.12 -17.48 13.48
N ASP A 577 -10.04 -17.90 14.15
CA ASP A 577 -8.73 -18.12 13.54
C ASP A 577 -8.84 -19.24 12.47
N PRO A 578 -8.38 -19.01 11.21
CA PRO A 578 -8.48 -20.01 10.16
C PRO A 578 -7.79 -21.34 10.51
N GLY A 579 -6.68 -21.32 11.25
CA GLY A 579 -5.87 -22.50 11.55
C GLY A 579 -6.12 -23.18 12.91
N SER A 580 -6.93 -22.57 13.79
CA SER A 580 -6.97 -22.93 15.22
C SER A 580 -8.36 -23.35 15.70
N LEU A 581 -8.95 -24.34 15.03
CA LEU A 581 -10.18 -25.02 15.45
C LEU A 581 -9.90 -26.50 15.67
N THR A 582 -10.13 -27.00 16.89
CA THR A 582 -9.98 -28.42 17.23
C THR A 582 -11.32 -28.98 17.69
N LEU A 583 -11.77 -30.06 17.04
CA LEU A 583 -12.98 -30.79 17.39
C LEU A 583 -12.60 -32.19 17.87
N GLU A 584 -13.03 -32.55 19.08
CA GLU A 584 -12.80 -33.84 19.70
C GLU A 584 -14.15 -34.49 20.06
N LEU A 585 -14.17 -35.81 20.20
CA LEU A 585 -15.37 -36.53 20.61
C LEU A 585 -15.37 -36.76 22.12
N LEU A 586 -16.51 -36.51 22.75
CA LEU A 586 -16.77 -36.94 24.12
C LEU A 586 -17.06 -38.46 24.14
N PRO A 587 -16.57 -39.18 25.16
CA PRO A 587 -16.84 -40.60 25.33
C PRO A 587 -18.32 -40.93 25.61
#